data_AF-A0A357Z3J5-F1
#
_entry.id   AF-A0A357Z3J5-F1
#
_cell.length_a   1.000
_cell.length_b   1.000
_cell.length_c   1.000
_cell.angle_alpha   90.00
_cell.angle_beta   90.00
_cell.angle_gamma   90.00
#
_symmetry.space_group_name_H-M   'P 1'
#
loop_
_entity.id
_entity.type
_entity.pdbx_description
1 polymer ?
#
loop_
_entity_poly.entity_id
_entity_poly.type
_entity_poly.pdbx_seq_one_letter_code
_entity_poly.pdbx_strand_id
1 'polypeptide(L)' 'EMRRLENRRLPQDADYTKITGLRKEAQEKLQAVRPESVGQASRISGVSPADISVLLIWLNREGRGEAV' A
#
# COMPACT_ATOMS: atom_id res chain seq x y z
N GLU A 1 -6.89 15.14 3.03
CA GLU A 1 -6.48 13.81 2.56
C GLU A 1 -4.98 13.54 2.46
N MET A 2 -4.25 14.09 1.46
CA MET A 2 -2.89 13.62 1.11
C MET A 2 -1.89 13.57 2.27
N ARG A 3 -1.83 14.62 3.10
CA ARG A 3 -0.94 14.67 4.28
C ARG A 3 -1.11 13.48 5.22
N ARG A 4 -2.31 12.91 5.31
CA ARG A 4 -2.55 11.72 6.15
C ARG A 4 -1.95 10.46 5.52
N LEU A 5 -1.95 10.36 4.19
CA LEU A 5 -1.41 9.21 3.46
C LEU A 5 0.11 9.20 3.44
N GLU A 6 0.76 10.37 3.38
CA GLU A 6 2.22 10.49 3.47
C GLU A 6 2.77 10.01 4.82
N ASN A 7 1.99 10.14 5.89
CA ASN A 7 2.36 9.66 7.23
C ASN A 7 2.07 8.16 7.45
N ARG A 8 1.39 7.48 6.51
CA ARG A 8 1.10 6.04 6.62
C ARG A 8 2.24 5.26 5.99
N ARG A 9 3.17 4.84 6.83
CA ARG A 9 4.32 4.01 6.44
C ARG A 9 3.85 2.64 5.96
N LEU A 10 4.55 2.11 4.97
CA LEU A 10 4.40 0.74 4.48
C LEU A 10 5.58 -0.10 4.99
N PRO A 11 5.38 -1.36 5.39
CA PRO A 11 6.47 -2.26 5.75
C PRO A 11 7.44 -2.46 4.58
N GLN A 12 8.74 -2.48 4.85
CA GLN A 12 9.77 -2.64 3.80
C GLN A 12 9.80 -4.06 3.22
N ASP A 13 9.40 -5.01 4.04
CA ASP A 13 9.30 -6.45 3.79
C ASP A 13 7.91 -6.87 3.27
N ALA A 14 7.00 -5.91 3.04
CA ALA A 14 5.70 -6.17 2.45
C ALA A 14 5.83 -6.91 1.10
N ASP A 15 5.06 -7.99 0.97
CA ASP A 15 4.89 -8.73 -0.28
C ASP A 15 3.57 -8.33 -0.93
N TYR A 16 3.63 -7.32 -1.80
CA TYR A 16 2.44 -6.73 -2.43
C TYR A 16 1.73 -7.73 -3.35
N THR A 17 2.43 -8.77 -3.81
CA THR A 17 1.85 -9.82 -4.66
C THR A 17 0.84 -10.70 -3.94
N LYS A 18 0.90 -10.73 -2.60
CA LYS A 18 -0.02 -11.49 -1.75
C LYS A 18 -1.26 -10.70 -1.33
N ILE A 19 -1.30 -9.40 -1.60
CA ILE A 19 -2.42 -8.55 -1.19
C ILE A 19 -3.61 -8.80 -2.11
N THR A 20 -4.61 -9.51 -1.58
CA THR A 20 -5.86 -9.78 -2.29
C THR A 20 -6.64 -8.50 -2.53
N GLY A 21 -7.16 -8.34 -3.76
CA GLY A 21 -7.95 -7.17 -4.16
C GLY A 21 -7.13 -6.08 -4.85
N LEU A 22 -5.79 -6.12 -4.77
CA LEU A 22 -4.95 -5.30 -5.65
C LEU A 22 -4.99 -5.86 -7.06
N ARG A 23 -5.06 -4.96 -8.05
CA ARG A 23 -4.92 -5.35 -9.45
C ARG A 23 -3.49 -5.79 -9.71
N LYS A 24 -3.31 -6.74 -10.63
CA LYS A 24 -2.00 -7.34 -10.93
C LYS A 24 -0.94 -6.28 -11.30
N GLU A 25 -1.32 -5.31 -12.13
CA GLU A 25 -0.46 -4.17 -12.46
C GLU A 25 -0.04 -3.36 -11.21
N ALA A 26 -0.96 -3.11 -10.29
CA ALA A 26 -0.65 -2.40 -9.05
C ALA A 26 0.30 -3.23 -8.17
N GLN A 27 0.08 -4.53 -8.04
CA GLN A 27 0.99 -5.44 -7.31
C GLN A 27 2.39 -5.40 -7.90
N GLU A 28 2.51 -5.56 -9.22
CA GLU A 28 3.80 -5.55 -9.94
C GLU A 28 4.53 -4.21 -9.72
N LYS A 29 3.82 -3.10 -9.86
CA LYS A 29 4.41 -1.76 -9.71
C LYS A 29 4.79 -1.44 -8.26
N LEU A 30 3.96 -1.81 -7.29
CA LEU A 30 4.27 -1.64 -5.87
C LEU A 30 5.46 -2.51 -5.46
N GLN A 31 5.52 -3.75 -5.95
CA GLN A 31 6.64 -4.66 -5.70
C GLN A 31 7.95 -4.15 -6.31
N ALA A 32 7.89 -3.55 -7.50
CA ALA A 32 9.07 -2.99 -8.16
C ALA A 32 9.54 -1.67 -7.51
N VAL A 33 8.62 -0.77 -7.17
CA VAL A 33 8.96 0.56 -6.63
C VAL A 33 9.26 0.52 -5.13
N ARG A 34 8.60 -0.39 -4.38
CA ARG A 34 8.67 -0.51 -2.92
C ARG A 34 8.49 0.84 -2.20
N PRO A 35 7.31 1.48 -2.32
CA PRO A 35 7.08 2.78 -1.71
C PRO A 35 7.17 2.72 -0.18
N GLU A 36 7.71 3.77 0.43
CA GLU A 36 7.86 3.89 1.88
C GLU A 36 6.56 4.32 2.59
N SER A 37 5.59 4.84 1.82
CA SER A 37 4.31 5.32 2.34
C SER A 37 3.17 5.14 1.35
N VAL A 38 1.94 5.13 1.87
CA VAL A 38 0.73 5.09 1.04
C VAL A 38 0.64 6.34 0.14
N GLY A 39 1.10 7.49 0.61
CA GLY A 39 1.16 8.72 -0.19
C GLY A 39 2.09 8.59 -1.41
N GLN A 40 3.23 7.92 -1.24
CA GLN A 40 4.12 7.61 -2.37
C GLN A 40 3.49 6.59 -3.32
N ALA A 41 2.87 5.54 -2.76
CA ALA A 41 2.16 4.52 -3.55
C ALA A 41 1.09 5.14 -4.46
N SER A 42 0.35 6.16 -3.98
CA SER A 42 -0.71 6.81 -4.77
C SER A 42 -0.20 7.65 -5.95
N ARG A 43 1.10 7.93 -6.02
CA ARG A 43 1.73 8.68 -7.12
C ARG A 43 2.31 7.76 -8.20
N ILE A 44 2.33 6.45 -7.96
CA ILE A 44 2.83 5.47 -8.93
C ILE A 44 1.82 5.35 -10.06
N SER A 45 2.25 5.64 -11.29
CA SER A 45 1.42 5.48 -12.48
C SER A 45 0.91 4.04 -12.57
N GLY A 46 -0.40 3.83 -12.78
CA GLY A 46 -1.04 2.51 -12.79
C GLY A 46 -1.52 2.02 -11.42
N VAL A 47 -1.24 2.73 -10.34
CA VAL A 47 -1.90 2.54 -9.04
C VAL A 47 -3.09 3.49 -8.97
N SER A 48 -4.30 2.94 -8.85
CA SER A 48 -5.53 3.74 -8.79
C SER A 48 -5.95 4.06 -7.35
N PRO A 49 -6.89 5.01 -7.17
CA PRO A 49 -7.52 5.25 -5.86
C PRO A 49 -8.16 4.00 -5.23
N ALA A 50 -8.66 3.06 -6.03
CA ALA A 50 -9.21 1.80 -5.53
C ALA A 50 -8.11 0.88 -4.97
N ASP A 51 -6.97 0.79 -5.66
CA ASP A 51 -5.80 0.03 -5.17
C ASP A 51 -5.28 0.61 -3.85
N ILE A 52 -5.27 1.95 -3.71
CA ILE A 52 -4.90 2.62 -2.45
C ILE A 52 -5.88 2.31 -1.33
N SER A 53 -7.18 2.20 -1.62
CA SER A 53 -8.19 1.82 -0.64
C SER A 53 -7.96 0.40 -0.14
N VAL A 54 -7.66 -0.54 -1.04
CA VAL A 54 -7.29 -1.92 -0.68
C VAL A 54 -6.00 -1.96 0.16
N LEU A 55 -4.98 -1.20 -0.24
CA LEU A 55 -3.71 -1.13 0.47
C LEU A 55 -3.89 -0.58 1.90
N LEU A 56 -4.75 0.41 2.09
CA LEU A 56 -5.09 0.95 3.41
C LEU A 56 -5.83 -0.08 4.28
N ILE A 57 -6.75 -0.86 3.70
CA ILE A 57 -7.45 -1.94 4.41
C ILE A 57 -6.45 -3.02 4.84
N TRP A 58 -5.56 -3.44 3.93
CA TRP A 58 -4.49 -4.39 4.21
C TRP A 58 -3.59 -3.90 5.35
N LEU A 59 -3.11 -2.65 5.29
CA LEU A 59 -2.26 -2.06 6.32
C LEU A 59 -2.96 -1.98 7.69
N ASN A 60 -4.26 -1.69 7.73
CA ASN A 60 -5.03 -1.70 8.98
C ASN A 60 -5.22 -3.13 9.55
N ARG A 61 -5.22 -4.15 8.70
CA ARG A 61 -5.31 -5.56 9.13
C ARG A 61 -3.97 -6.04 9.69
N GLU A 62 -2.86 -5.64 9.08
CA GLU A 62 -1.51 -5.95 9.58
C GLU A 62 -1.17 -5.20 10.87
N GLY A 63 -1.54 -3.92 10.98
CA GLY A 63 -1.35 -3.13 12.20
C GLY A 63 -2.16 -3.58 13.43
N ARG A 64 -3.08 -4.55 13.27
CA ARG A 64 -3.71 -5.24 14.42
C ARG A 64 -2.82 -6.33 15.04
N GLY A 65 -1.65 -6.61 14.45
CA GLY A 65 -0.63 -7.53 14.97
C GLY A 65 0.47 -6.85 15.80
N GLU A 66 0.60 -5.52 15.76
CA GLU A 66 1.67 -4.76 16.45
C GLU A 66 1.11 -3.62 17.33
N ALA A 67 -0.06 -3.83 17.93
CA ALA A 67 -0.58 -3.00 19.01
C ALA A 67 -0.96 -3.90 20.19
N VAL A 68 0.05 -4.53 20.79
CA VAL A 68 0.06 -4.98 22.20
C VAL A 68 1.36 -4.54 22.85
#